data_AF-A0A953Z9X6-F1
#
_entry.id   AF-A0A953Z9X6-F1
#
_cell.length_a   1.000
_cell.length_b   1.000
_cell.length_c   1.000
_cell.angle_alpha   90.00
_cell.angle_beta   90.00
_cell.angle_gamma   90.00
#
_symmetry.space_group_name_H-M   'P 1'
#
loop_
_entity.id
_entity.type
_entity.pdbx_description
1 polymer ?
#
loop_
_entity_poly.entity_id
_entity_poly.type
_entity_poly.pdbx_seq_one_letter_code
_entity_poly.pdbx_strand_id
1 'polypeptide(L)'
;MFGRISGASFALGVLASCGGGGSGSVQGLSVPAQVALVEAQSAGSLQLSPGVAAAITYDEDPTQFWIHDEAMDPLNTVNMILCSVKQTGYDDPTVLNKGPYVALVGCEERGGDGGGAGRGGDSTQYQRFVVDSSRASASAPHIVKFWFENSGDQGGLIYGKVTISGSPTATAPYGKFDLEFKQLGLNQAHDDPNIEFRGYLRTVERDDGQAEFAFYMLEGDPDSPVGVGQQAFRQRARLVGTTTGAAGRAYSESKSAWNNGGGTTVSQAEYYLQFNSNYVARKKVSGASIIKVFDRNSFTTQVYRYGVYDASTGERIESVSGFGVENTNGVHGWAGYHGLWFPDHVTLTNGETLTRRSYDSNTPDETYTAVVVPGRLEKRTRVSSTLGNLAGEDLEVFDPNAGTEIRVQWDGTNLVKVATRSGNSWTPNAPVSITGDYSQGDWVNFYHRDR
;
A
#
# COMPACT_ATOMS: atom_id res chain seq x y z
N MET A 1 -72.51 -45.20 -12.02
CA MET A 1 -71.92 -44.62 -13.24
C MET A 1 -72.48 -43.19 -13.35
N PHE A 2 -71.63 -42.18 -13.07
CA PHE A 2 -71.85 -40.70 -13.13
C PHE A 2 -73.07 -40.12 -12.37
N GLY A 3 -73.01 -39.07 -11.54
CA GLY A 3 -71.94 -38.16 -11.10
C GLY A 3 -72.58 -36.90 -10.46
N ARG A 4 -71.77 -36.15 -9.69
CA ARG A 4 -71.90 -34.72 -9.28
C ARG A 4 -72.92 -34.40 -8.15
N ILE A 5 -72.73 -33.44 -7.23
CA ILE A 5 -71.70 -32.43 -6.88
C ILE A 5 -72.08 -31.83 -5.49
N SER A 6 -71.08 -31.22 -4.82
CA SER A 6 -71.15 -30.08 -3.87
C SER A 6 -71.24 -30.32 -2.36
N GLY A 7 -70.25 -29.76 -1.65
CA GLY A 7 -70.30 -29.51 -0.21
C GLY A 7 -68.94 -29.17 0.42
N ALA A 8 -68.19 -28.22 -0.13
CA ALA A 8 -66.97 -27.70 0.51
C ALA A 8 -67.36 -26.64 1.55
N SER A 9 -67.03 -26.90 2.83
CA SER A 9 -67.07 -25.89 3.90
C SER A 9 -65.67 -25.33 4.15
N PHE A 10 -65.60 -24.01 4.18
CA PHE A 10 -64.46 -23.19 4.58
C PHE A 10 -64.06 -23.47 6.04
N ALA A 11 -62.77 -23.62 6.30
CA ALA A 11 -62.18 -23.41 7.63
C ALA A 11 -60.94 -22.52 7.48
N LEU A 12 -61.04 -21.32 8.05
CA LEU A 12 -59.98 -20.32 8.15
C LEU A 12 -58.95 -20.72 9.23
N GLY A 13 -57.68 -20.66 8.84
CA GLY A 13 -56.49 -20.25 9.60
C GLY A 13 -56.37 -20.49 11.11
N VAL A 14 -55.36 -21.28 11.48
CA VAL A 14 -54.41 -20.91 12.54
C VAL A 14 -52.99 -21.17 12.01
N LEU A 15 -52.31 -20.11 11.56
CA LEU A 15 -50.87 -20.12 11.34
C LEU A 15 -50.20 -20.04 12.72
N ALA A 16 -49.61 -21.14 13.17
CA ALA A 16 -48.77 -21.15 14.35
C ALA A 16 -47.44 -20.47 14.03
N SER A 17 -47.33 -19.20 14.39
CA SER A 17 -46.05 -18.51 14.59
C SER A 17 -45.55 -18.80 16.00
N CYS A 18 -44.32 -19.31 16.11
CA CYS A 18 -43.31 -18.98 17.13
C CYS A 18 -42.40 -20.19 17.37
N GLY A 19 -41.13 -20.01 17.01
CA GLY A 19 -40.00 -20.79 17.47
C GLY A 19 -38.77 -19.92 17.27
N GLY A 20 -38.70 -18.84 18.06
CA GLY A 20 -37.65 -17.83 17.98
C GLY A 20 -36.29 -18.44 18.18
N GLY A 21 -35.53 -18.54 17.09
CA GLY A 21 -34.07 -18.67 17.16
C GLY A 21 -33.53 -17.33 17.59
N GLY A 22 -32.88 -17.30 18.76
CA GLY A 22 -32.15 -16.13 19.23
C GLY A 22 -31.25 -15.62 18.11
N SER A 23 -31.41 -14.35 17.77
CA SER A 23 -30.47 -13.62 16.92
C SER A 23 -29.15 -13.50 17.66
N GLY A 24 -28.35 -14.58 17.64
CA GLY A 24 -26.93 -14.46 17.84
C GLY A 24 -26.42 -13.54 16.74
N SER A 25 -25.95 -12.35 17.11
CA SER A 25 -25.32 -11.43 16.16
C SER A 25 -24.23 -12.18 15.40
N VAL A 26 -24.38 -12.30 14.08
CA VAL A 26 -23.33 -12.89 13.23
C VAL A 26 -22.12 -11.95 13.30
N GLN A 27 -21.03 -12.44 13.89
CA GLN A 27 -19.78 -11.69 14.00
C GLN A 27 -18.93 -11.84 12.73
N GLY A 28 -18.16 -10.81 12.39
CA GLY A 28 -17.16 -10.89 11.32
C GLY A 28 -16.03 -11.86 11.67
N LEU A 29 -15.45 -12.48 10.64
CA LEU A 29 -14.19 -13.20 10.74
C LEU A 29 -13.06 -12.35 10.16
N SER A 30 -11.86 -12.43 10.72
CA SER A 30 -10.71 -11.61 10.32
C SER A 30 -9.60 -12.45 9.65
N VAL A 31 -8.80 -11.82 8.79
CA VAL A 31 -7.54 -12.35 8.26
C VAL A 31 -6.39 -11.97 9.20
N PRO A 32 -5.23 -12.66 9.16
CA PRO A 32 -4.07 -12.24 9.92
C PRO A 32 -3.62 -10.84 9.51
N ALA A 33 -3.18 -10.04 10.48
CA ALA A 33 -2.69 -8.68 10.23
C ALA A 33 -1.34 -8.68 9.49
N GLN A 34 -0.53 -9.72 9.70
CA GLN A 34 0.76 -9.89 9.06
C GLN A 34 1.16 -11.35 9.01
N VAL A 35 2.14 -11.62 8.16
CA VAL A 35 2.87 -12.87 8.04
C VAL A 35 4.36 -12.53 8.11
N ALA A 36 5.02 -13.00 9.16
CA ALA A 36 6.43 -12.75 9.39
C ALA A 36 7.21 -14.07 9.45
N LEU A 37 8.33 -14.13 8.72
CA LEU A 37 9.34 -15.18 8.87
C LEU A 37 10.33 -14.86 9.99
N VAL A 38 10.61 -13.57 10.16
CA VAL A 38 11.51 -13.01 11.15
C VAL A 38 10.78 -11.82 11.77
N GLU A 39 10.34 -11.99 13.00
CA GLU A 39 10.06 -10.86 13.87
C GLU A 39 11.34 -10.62 14.66
N ALA A 40 11.84 -9.38 14.67
CA ALA A 40 12.80 -8.98 15.68
C ALA A 40 12.09 -9.14 17.03
N GLN A 41 12.63 -9.99 17.91
CA GLN A 41 12.29 -9.83 19.31
C GLN A 41 12.72 -8.42 19.67
N SER A 42 11.77 -7.58 20.07
CA SER A 42 12.03 -6.30 20.70
C SER A 42 12.83 -6.59 21.97
N ALA A 43 14.15 -6.72 21.81
CA ALA A 43 15.07 -6.54 22.92
C ALA A 43 14.79 -5.13 23.43
N GLY A 44 14.44 -5.05 24.72
CA GLY A 44 13.86 -3.89 25.36
C GLY A 44 14.58 -2.58 25.01
N SER A 45 13.80 -1.51 25.08
CA SER A 45 14.27 -0.13 25.00
C SER A 45 15.67 -0.02 25.60
N LEU A 46 16.63 0.37 24.77
CA LEU A 46 17.95 0.81 25.20
C LEU A 46 17.72 2.09 26.01
N GLN A 47 17.45 1.95 27.31
CA GLN A 47 17.43 3.05 28.24
C GLN A 47 18.86 3.62 28.32
N LEU A 48 19.07 4.77 27.71
CA LEU A 48 20.20 5.63 28.06
C LEU A 48 20.08 5.98 29.55
N SER A 49 21.19 5.87 30.28
CA SER A 49 21.23 6.06 31.72
C SER A 49 20.69 7.45 32.09
N PRO A 50 19.80 7.57 33.10
CA PRO A 50 19.09 8.82 33.37
C PRO A 50 20.04 9.83 33.96
N GLY A 51 20.38 10.84 33.16
CA GLY A 51 21.19 11.98 33.54
C GLY A 51 20.55 13.26 33.02
N VAL A 52 19.55 13.75 33.77
CA VAL A 52 18.95 15.09 33.70
C VAL A 52 17.85 15.30 32.64
N ALA A 53 16.61 15.39 33.14
CA ALA A 53 15.42 16.12 32.66
C ALA A 53 14.17 15.21 32.59
N ALA A 54 13.00 15.80 32.86
CA ALA A 54 11.70 15.13 32.96
C ALA A 54 11.39 14.26 31.73
N ALA A 55 10.63 13.17 31.91
CA ALA A 55 10.22 12.26 30.83
C ALA A 55 9.70 13.05 29.62
N ILE A 56 10.45 13.01 28.52
CA ILE A 56 10.13 13.66 27.25
C ILE A 56 9.65 12.57 26.29
N THR A 57 8.60 12.83 25.51
CA THR A 57 7.97 11.85 24.59
C THR A 57 8.92 11.27 23.52
N TYR A 58 10.12 11.82 23.35
CA TYR A 58 11.18 11.26 22.51
C TYR A 58 11.61 9.86 22.96
N ASP A 59 11.72 9.60 24.28
CA ASP A 59 12.21 8.33 24.81
C ASP A 59 11.18 7.19 24.71
N GLU A 60 9.91 7.53 24.43
CA GLU A 60 8.79 6.60 24.31
C GLU A 60 8.35 6.39 22.84
N ASP A 61 8.88 7.16 21.89
CA ASP A 61 8.44 7.10 20.49
C ASP A 61 8.92 5.80 19.83
N PRO A 62 8.00 4.91 19.39
CA PRO A 62 8.38 3.62 18.82
C PRO A 62 9.19 3.81 17.54
N THR A 63 10.46 3.42 17.58
CA THR A 63 11.31 3.40 16.40
C THR A 63 10.88 2.25 15.50
N GLN A 64 10.56 2.54 14.23
CA GLN A 64 10.25 1.49 13.25
C GLN A 64 11.54 0.83 12.76
N PHE A 65 11.63 -0.49 12.88
CA PHE A 65 12.77 -1.28 12.42
C PHE A 65 12.44 -1.96 11.10
N TRP A 66 13.34 -1.82 10.12
CA TRP A 66 13.21 -2.43 8.81
C TRP A 66 14.33 -3.46 8.61
N ILE A 67 13.97 -4.72 8.39
CA ILE A 67 14.91 -5.77 7.98
C ILE A 67 14.73 -5.94 6.47
N HIS A 68 15.71 -5.48 5.70
CA HIS A 68 15.72 -5.69 4.25
C HIS A 68 16.49 -6.97 3.89
N ASP A 69 15.78 -7.95 3.35
CA ASP A 69 16.37 -9.16 2.76
C ASP A 69 15.58 -9.51 1.48
N GLU A 70 16.26 -9.64 0.34
CA GLU A 70 15.66 -9.94 -0.98
C GLU A 70 14.80 -11.21 -0.97
N ALA A 71 15.04 -12.15 -0.05
CA ALA A 71 14.19 -13.34 0.08
C ALA A 71 12.83 -13.05 0.73
N MET A 72 12.67 -11.88 1.37
CA MET A 72 11.47 -11.46 2.06
C MET A 72 10.58 -10.57 1.19
N ASP A 73 11.02 -10.12 0.01
CA ASP A 73 10.25 -9.21 -0.85
C ASP A 73 8.83 -9.74 -1.15
N PRO A 74 8.61 -11.03 -1.48
CA PRO A 74 7.25 -11.53 -1.66
C PRO A 74 6.42 -11.50 -0.37
N LEU A 75 7.03 -11.64 0.81
CA LEU A 75 6.32 -11.49 2.09
C LEU A 75 5.97 -10.03 2.37
N ASN A 76 6.75 -9.09 1.84
CA ASN A 76 6.44 -7.69 1.93
C ASN A 76 5.13 -7.37 1.20
N THR A 77 4.99 -7.87 -0.03
CA THR A 77 3.75 -7.79 -0.81
C THR A 77 2.57 -8.43 -0.06
N VAL A 78 2.77 -9.61 0.53
CA VAL A 78 1.74 -10.28 1.34
C VAL A 78 1.27 -9.40 2.51
N ASN A 79 2.22 -8.78 3.23
CA ASN A 79 1.90 -7.91 4.36
C ASN A 79 1.17 -6.63 3.93
N MET A 80 1.55 -6.06 2.79
CA MET A 80 0.82 -4.93 2.19
C MET A 80 -0.63 -5.32 1.88
N ILE A 81 -0.85 -6.45 1.20
CA ILE A 81 -2.19 -6.93 0.86
C ILE A 81 -3.03 -7.18 2.13
N LEU A 82 -2.48 -7.86 3.13
CA LEU A 82 -3.18 -8.15 4.39
C LEU A 82 -3.51 -6.86 5.16
N CYS A 83 -2.59 -5.90 5.19
CA CYS A 83 -2.84 -4.58 5.75
C CYS A 83 -4.01 -3.91 5.02
N SER A 84 -3.96 -3.84 3.68
CA SER A 84 -4.99 -3.15 2.89
C SER A 84 -6.37 -3.78 3.09
N VAL A 85 -6.45 -5.11 3.08
CA VAL A 85 -7.70 -5.83 3.35
C VAL A 85 -8.21 -5.53 4.77
N LYS A 86 -7.34 -5.58 5.78
CA LYS A 86 -7.74 -5.30 7.17
C LYS A 86 -8.22 -3.87 7.38
N GLN A 87 -7.57 -2.89 6.76
CA GLN A 87 -7.97 -1.48 6.86
C GLN A 87 -9.33 -1.18 6.23
N THR A 88 -9.89 -2.08 5.43
CA THR A 88 -11.27 -1.91 4.95
C THR A 88 -12.32 -1.99 6.07
N GLY A 89 -11.99 -2.57 7.24
CA GLY A 89 -12.93 -2.72 8.35
C GLY A 89 -14.05 -3.74 8.08
N TYR A 90 -13.84 -4.65 7.13
CA TYR A 90 -14.87 -5.57 6.65
C TYR A 90 -15.46 -6.52 7.70
N ASP A 91 -14.79 -6.72 8.84
CA ASP A 91 -15.25 -7.52 9.96
C ASP A 91 -16.09 -6.74 10.99
N ASP A 92 -16.25 -5.43 10.80
CA ASP A 92 -17.07 -4.57 11.65
C ASP A 92 -18.58 -4.93 11.51
N PRO A 93 -19.29 -5.19 12.62
CA PRO A 93 -20.74 -5.42 12.64
C PRO A 93 -21.59 -4.33 11.99
N THR A 94 -21.07 -3.10 11.89
CA THR A 94 -21.76 -1.95 11.27
C THR A 94 -21.80 -2.02 9.76
N VAL A 95 -20.87 -2.72 9.12
CA VAL A 95 -20.82 -2.90 7.64
C VAL A 95 -21.15 -4.33 7.21
N LEU A 96 -20.97 -5.31 8.09
CA LEU A 96 -21.27 -6.71 7.81
C LEU A 96 -22.75 -6.91 7.46
N ASN A 97 -23.01 -7.52 6.31
CA ASN A 97 -24.35 -7.76 5.77
C ASN A 97 -25.19 -6.48 5.56
N LYS A 98 -24.57 -5.30 5.40
CA LYS A 98 -25.25 -4.03 5.13
C LYS A 98 -25.20 -3.57 3.68
N GLY A 99 -24.53 -4.35 2.83
CA GLY A 99 -24.32 -4.04 1.42
C GLY A 99 -23.00 -3.30 1.17
N PRO A 100 -22.75 -2.85 -0.07
CA PRO A 100 -21.49 -2.23 -0.45
C PRO A 100 -21.24 -0.89 0.26
N TYR A 101 -20.01 -0.65 0.66
CA TYR A 101 -19.55 0.59 1.28
C TYR A 101 -18.19 1.03 0.71
N VAL A 102 -17.80 2.26 1.00
CA VAL A 102 -16.51 2.82 0.59
C VAL A 102 -15.58 2.85 1.80
N ALA A 103 -14.35 2.35 1.62
CA ALA A 103 -13.29 2.41 2.62
C ALA A 103 -12.11 3.24 2.09
N LEU A 104 -11.50 4.02 2.99
CA LEU A 104 -10.25 4.73 2.73
C LEU A 104 -9.11 3.93 3.34
N VAL A 105 -8.24 3.39 2.50
CA VAL A 105 -7.14 2.51 2.88
C VAL A 105 -5.82 3.27 2.75
N GLY A 106 -5.11 3.45 3.85
CA GLY A 106 -3.81 4.11 3.95
C GLY A 106 -2.81 3.23 4.67
N CYS A 107 -2.45 2.09 4.06
CA CYS A 107 -1.34 1.27 4.53
C CYS A 107 -0.03 1.88 4.04
N GLU A 108 0.86 2.27 4.95
CA GLU A 108 2.20 2.72 4.58
C GLU A 108 2.90 1.63 3.78
N GLU A 109 3.35 1.97 2.57
CA GLU A 109 4.20 1.08 1.79
C GLU A 109 5.46 0.77 2.59
N ARG A 110 5.66 -0.51 2.87
CA ARG A 110 6.93 -1.02 3.37
C ARG A 110 7.98 -0.89 2.26
N GLY A 111 8.65 0.26 2.18
CA GLY A 111 9.90 0.46 1.44
C GLY A 111 9.90 -0.02 -0.02
N GLY A 112 8.99 0.51 -0.84
CA GLY A 112 9.12 0.36 -2.29
C GLY A 112 10.39 1.04 -2.80
N ASP A 113 11.16 0.35 -3.64
CA ASP A 113 12.26 0.90 -4.45
C ASP A 113 11.71 1.93 -5.45
N GLY A 114 11.25 3.06 -4.96
CA GLY A 114 10.88 4.25 -5.72
C GLY A 114 11.96 5.30 -5.48
N GLY A 115 12.92 5.41 -6.39
CA GLY A 115 13.95 6.45 -6.36
C GLY A 115 13.31 7.83 -6.27
N GLY A 116 13.45 8.47 -5.12
CA GLY A 116 12.89 9.80 -4.86
C GLY A 116 13.11 10.22 -3.42
N ALA A 117 14.37 10.42 -3.01
CA ALA A 117 14.70 11.13 -1.79
C ALA A 117 14.30 12.62 -1.94
N GLY A 118 13.01 12.91 -1.84
CA GLY A 118 12.45 14.24 -1.74
C GLY A 118 12.05 14.52 -0.30
N ARG A 119 12.72 15.46 0.36
CA ARG A 119 12.32 15.98 1.67
C ARG A 119 11.00 16.75 1.52
N GLY A 120 9.88 16.14 1.89
CA GLY A 120 8.56 16.78 1.93
C GLY A 120 7.58 15.83 2.62
N GLY A 121 6.78 16.32 3.56
CA GLY A 121 6.01 15.50 4.51
C GLY A 121 5.20 14.37 3.86
N ASP A 122 5.36 13.16 4.41
CA ASP A 122 4.57 11.98 4.09
C ASP A 122 3.11 12.22 4.52
N SER A 123 2.30 12.81 3.64
CA SER A 123 0.85 12.69 3.77
C SER A 123 0.48 11.26 3.44
N THR A 124 -0.08 10.50 4.39
CA THR A 124 -0.67 9.18 4.13
C THR A 124 -1.57 9.27 2.91
N GLN A 125 -1.18 8.62 1.81
CA GLN A 125 -2.02 8.56 0.62
C GLN A 125 -3.09 7.50 0.86
N TYR A 126 -4.35 7.93 0.86
CA TYR A 126 -5.49 7.03 1.01
C TYR A 126 -5.97 6.60 -0.37
N GLN A 127 -6.07 5.29 -0.57
CA GLN A 127 -6.71 4.69 -1.74
C GLN A 127 -8.16 4.34 -1.43
N ARG A 128 -9.05 4.64 -2.37
CA ARG A 128 -10.48 4.40 -2.21
C ARG A 128 -10.84 2.99 -2.66
N PHE A 129 -11.34 2.18 -1.73
CA PHE A 129 -11.85 0.84 -1.97
C PHE A 129 -13.37 0.86 -1.94
N VAL A 130 -14.02 0.11 -2.83
CA VAL A 130 -15.44 -0.27 -2.70
C VAL A 130 -15.49 -1.70 -2.24
N VAL A 131 -16.20 -1.96 -1.14
CA VAL A 131 -16.15 -3.24 -0.43
C VAL A 131 -17.55 -3.72 -0.14
N ASP A 132 -17.80 -5.02 -0.28
CA ASP A 132 -19.03 -5.70 0.10
C ASP A 132 -18.67 -6.88 1.02
N SER A 133 -19.24 -6.88 2.22
CA SER A 133 -18.91 -7.81 3.29
C SER A 133 -20.16 -8.59 3.73
N SER A 134 -20.12 -9.92 3.61
CA SER A 134 -21.29 -10.77 3.84
C SER A 134 -20.97 -12.09 4.52
N ARG A 135 -21.82 -12.47 5.47
CA ARG A 135 -21.73 -13.74 6.20
C ARG A 135 -23.13 -14.25 6.55
N ALA A 136 -23.50 -15.40 5.98
CA ALA A 136 -24.85 -15.94 6.08
C ALA A 136 -25.24 -16.45 7.48
N SER A 137 -24.27 -16.96 8.25
CA SER A 137 -24.49 -17.48 9.60
C SER A 137 -23.18 -17.55 10.39
N ALA A 138 -23.27 -17.86 11.69
CA ALA A 138 -22.10 -18.06 12.55
C ALA A 138 -21.23 -19.29 12.18
N SER A 139 -21.69 -20.17 11.29
CA SER A 139 -20.94 -21.31 10.76
C SER A 139 -20.58 -21.16 9.28
N ALA A 140 -21.14 -20.16 8.59
CA ALA A 140 -20.84 -19.90 7.19
C ALA A 140 -19.48 -19.17 7.05
N PRO A 141 -18.78 -19.38 5.93
CA PRO A 141 -17.66 -18.54 5.55
C PRO A 141 -18.08 -17.06 5.44
N HIS A 142 -17.18 -16.18 5.83
CA HIS A 142 -17.27 -14.75 5.64
C HIS A 142 -16.70 -14.40 4.25
N ILE A 143 -17.50 -13.74 3.41
CA ILE A 143 -17.12 -13.36 2.04
C ILE A 143 -16.94 -11.86 1.97
N VAL A 144 -15.74 -11.43 1.57
CA VAL A 144 -15.39 -10.03 1.33
C VAL A 144 -15.08 -9.87 -0.14
N LYS A 145 -15.75 -8.96 -0.83
CA LYS A 145 -15.43 -8.58 -2.21
C LYS A 145 -15.01 -7.13 -2.19
N PHE A 146 -13.96 -6.77 -2.90
CA PHE A 146 -13.54 -5.39 -3.02
C PHE A 146 -13.03 -5.06 -4.41
N TRP A 147 -13.07 -3.78 -4.76
CA TRP A 147 -12.35 -3.27 -5.91
C TRP A 147 -11.86 -1.85 -5.68
N PHE A 148 -10.79 -1.48 -6.39
CA PHE A 148 -10.19 -0.15 -6.34
C PHE A 148 -9.46 0.15 -7.65
N GLU A 149 -9.25 1.44 -7.93
CA GLU A 149 -8.48 1.89 -9.07
C GLU A 149 -6.98 1.89 -8.73
N ASN A 150 -6.19 1.23 -9.58
CA ASN A 150 -4.74 1.31 -9.56
C ASN A 150 -4.30 2.60 -10.26
N SER A 151 -3.61 3.48 -9.54
CA SER A 151 -3.21 4.81 -10.00
C SER A 151 -1.87 4.84 -10.75
N GLY A 152 -1.29 3.68 -11.08
CA GLY A 152 -0.05 3.59 -11.88
C GLY A 152 -0.22 4.03 -13.35
N ASP A 153 0.90 4.16 -14.07
CA ASP A 153 0.96 4.72 -15.44
C ASP A 153 0.07 4.01 -16.48
N GLN A 154 -0.29 2.73 -16.26
CA GLN A 154 -1.20 1.99 -17.14
C GLN A 154 -2.66 1.97 -16.65
N GLY A 155 -2.92 2.44 -15.42
CA GLY A 155 -4.24 2.40 -14.79
C GLY A 155 -4.81 0.98 -14.66
N GLY A 156 -5.92 0.82 -13.94
CA GLY A 156 -6.65 -0.45 -13.93
C GLY A 156 -7.61 -0.56 -12.77
N LEU A 157 -8.53 -1.52 -12.84
CA LEU A 157 -9.40 -1.91 -11.74
C LEU A 157 -8.91 -3.23 -11.16
N ILE A 158 -8.48 -3.20 -9.90
CA ILE A 158 -8.15 -4.41 -9.15
C ILE A 158 -9.42 -4.88 -8.45
N TYR A 159 -9.76 -6.14 -8.67
CA TYR A 159 -10.84 -6.86 -8.02
C TYR A 159 -10.25 -7.91 -7.08
N GLY A 160 -10.76 -7.99 -5.86
CA GLY A 160 -10.39 -9.01 -4.89
C GLY A 160 -11.60 -9.69 -4.28
N LYS A 161 -11.45 -10.97 -3.95
CA LYS A 161 -12.43 -11.76 -3.20
C LYS A 161 -11.71 -12.55 -2.12
N VAL A 162 -12.05 -12.28 -0.86
CA VAL A 162 -11.61 -13.05 0.30
C VAL A 162 -12.74 -13.97 0.76
N THR A 163 -12.42 -15.24 0.97
CA THR A 163 -13.30 -16.21 1.64
C THR A 163 -12.63 -16.64 2.93
N ILE A 164 -13.22 -16.31 4.08
CA ILE A 164 -12.65 -16.57 5.41
C ILE A 164 -13.52 -17.63 6.09
N SER A 165 -12.93 -18.78 6.42
CA SER A 165 -13.61 -19.88 7.11
C SER A 165 -13.23 -20.00 8.58
N GLY A 166 -12.22 -19.26 9.03
CA GLY A 166 -11.89 -19.12 10.45
C GLY A 166 -10.89 -18.01 10.72
N SER A 167 -11.12 -17.20 11.76
CA SER A 167 -10.17 -16.18 12.20
C SER A 167 -8.89 -16.80 12.77
N PRO A 168 -7.78 -16.05 12.80
CA PRO A 168 -6.58 -16.42 13.56
C PRO A 168 -6.89 -16.81 15.02
N THR A 169 -6.23 -17.86 15.50
CA THR A 169 -6.28 -18.32 16.89
C THR A 169 -4.88 -18.69 17.38
N ALA A 170 -4.71 -18.96 18.68
CA ALA A 170 -3.43 -19.43 19.23
C ALA A 170 -2.94 -20.75 18.60
N THR A 171 -3.84 -21.59 18.10
CA THR A 171 -3.51 -22.87 17.45
C THR A 171 -3.53 -22.81 15.92
N ALA A 172 -4.07 -21.74 15.34
CA ALA A 172 -4.10 -21.46 13.92
C ALA A 172 -3.76 -19.98 13.68
N PRO A 173 -2.48 -19.58 13.81
CA PRO A 173 -2.06 -18.17 13.84
C PRO A 173 -2.37 -17.40 12.55
N TYR A 174 -2.52 -18.09 11.42
CA TYR A 174 -2.85 -17.49 10.13
C TYR A 174 -4.36 -17.53 9.81
N GLY A 175 -5.18 -18.09 10.69
CA GLY A 175 -6.59 -18.34 10.40
C GLY A 175 -6.78 -19.32 9.24
N LYS A 176 -7.96 -19.27 8.61
CA LYS A 176 -8.32 -20.01 7.40
C LYS A 176 -8.96 -19.07 6.40
N PHE A 177 -8.27 -18.76 5.31
CA PHE A 177 -8.79 -17.90 4.26
C PHE A 177 -8.19 -18.22 2.88
N ASP A 178 -8.92 -17.80 1.84
CA ASP A 178 -8.49 -17.80 0.45
C ASP A 178 -8.86 -16.44 -0.16
N LEU A 179 -7.84 -15.65 -0.53
CA LEU A 179 -7.95 -14.40 -1.27
C LEU A 179 -7.52 -14.65 -2.71
N GLU A 180 -8.38 -14.31 -3.65
CA GLU A 180 -8.09 -14.28 -5.09
C GLU A 180 -8.22 -12.84 -5.57
N PHE A 181 -7.32 -12.40 -6.44
CA PHE A 181 -7.38 -11.06 -7.01
C PHE A 181 -6.96 -11.04 -8.48
N LYS A 182 -7.47 -10.05 -9.20
CA LYS A 182 -7.13 -9.77 -10.60
C LYS A 182 -7.22 -8.29 -10.91
N GLN A 183 -6.46 -7.83 -11.90
CA GLN A 183 -6.60 -6.53 -12.53
C GLN A 183 -7.18 -6.69 -13.93
N LEU A 184 -8.05 -5.75 -14.27
CA LEU A 184 -8.56 -5.53 -15.61
C LEU A 184 -8.33 -4.07 -15.97
N GLY A 185 -8.30 -3.75 -17.27
CA GLY A 185 -8.23 -2.36 -17.71
C GLY A 185 -9.43 -1.54 -17.22
N LEU A 186 -9.27 -0.24 -17.03
CA LEU A 186 -10.29 0.66 -16.41
C LEU A 186 -11.70 0.56 -17.02
N ASN A 187 -11.81 0.23 -18.31
CA ASN A 187 -13.07 0.15 -19.04
C ASN A 187 -13.55 -1.28 -19.32
N GLN A 188 -12.88 -2.29 -18.76
CA GLN A 188 -13.24 -3.69 -18.97
C GLN A 188 -14.31 -4.14 -17.96
N ALA A 189 -15.21 -5.01 -18.42
CA ALA A 189 -16.21 -5.63 -17.56
C ALA A 189 -15.53 -6.57 -16.55
N HIS A 190 -16.10 -6.72 -15.36
CA HIS A 190 -15.52 -7.55 -14.29
C HIS A 190 -15.27 -9.03 -14.66
N ASP A 191 -15.89 -9.53 -15.73
CA ASP A 191 -15.80 -10.89 -16.27
C ASP A 191 -14.97 -10.98 -17.56
N ASP A 192 -14.30 -9.88 -17.95
CA ASP A 192 -13.41 -9.87 -19.11
C ASP A 192 -12.28 -10.90 -18.96
N PRO A 193 -12.00 -11.71 -20.01
CA PRO A 193 -10.94 -12.70 -19.98
C PRO A 193 -9.53 -12.10 -20.10
N ASN A 194 -9.38 -10.83 -20.51
CA ASN A 194 -8.11 -10.15 -20.70
C ASN A 194 -7.56 -9.63 -19.37
N ILE A 195 -7.14 -10.56 -18.53
CA ILE A 195 -6.57 -10.27 -17.23
C ILE A 195 -5.13 -9.77 -17.40
N GLU A 196 -4.88 -8.53 -17.00
CA GLU A 196 -3.54 -7.93 -17.02
C GLU A 196 -2.67 -8.53 -15.91
N PHE A 197 -3.26 -8.67 -14.73
CA PHE A 197 -2.58 -9.10 -13.52
C PHE A 197 -3.49 -10.02 -12.69
N ARG A 198 -2.93 -11.03 -12.03
CA ARG A 198 -3.68 -11.94 -11.14
C ARG A 198 -2.84 -12.56 -10.05
N GLY A 199 -3.50 -13.00 -9.00
CA GLY A 199 -2.84 -13.74 -7.94
C GLY A 199 -3.79 -14.31 -6.91
N TYR A 200 -3.19 -14.96 -5.92
CA TYR A 200 -3.88 -15.45 -4.74
C TYR A 200 -2.99 -15.37 -3.51
N LEU A 201 -3.64 -15.30 -2.34
CA LEU A 201 -3.06 -15.46 -1.03
C LEU A 201 -3.98 -16.36 -0.21
N ARG A 202 -3.49 -17.51 0.25
CA ARG A 202 -4.34 -18.48 0.97
C ARG A 202 -3.58 -19.19 2.08
N THR A 203 -4.31 -19.64 3.08
CA THR A 203 -3.83 -20.64 4.05
C THR A 203 -4.11 -22.05 3.53
N VAL A 204 -3.20 -22.98 3.78
CA VAL A 204 -3.36 -24.39 3.38
C VAL A 204 -3.53 -25.22 4.64
N GLU A 205 -4.59 -26.04 4.69
CA GLU A 205 -4.80 -26.98 5.79
C GLU A 205 -3.73 -28.06 5.80
N ARG A 206 -3.28 -28.43 7.00
CA ARG A 206 -2.28 -29.48 7.20
C ARG A 206 -2.64 -30.34 8.39
N ASP A 207 -2.30 -31.63 8.27
CA ASP A 207 -2.57 -32.63 9.30
C ASP A 207 -1.35 -32.91 10.19
N ASP A 208 -0.21 -32.27 9.91
CA ASP A 208 1.06 -32.48 10.60
C ASP A 208 1.34 -31.47 11.73
N GLY A 209 0.32 -30.73 12.16
CA GLY A 209 0.42 -29.71 13.22
C GLY A 209 1.21 -28.47 12.81
N GLN A 210 1.48 -28.27 11.51
CA GLN A 210 2.09 -27.07 10.97
C GLN A 210 1.04 -26.15 10.36
N ALA A 211 1.34 -24.86 10.28
CA ALA A 211 0.54 -23.87 9.57
C ALA A 211 1.24 -23.52 8.26
N GLU A 212 0.46 -23.42 7.19
CA GLU A 212 0.97 -23.07 5.86
C GLU A 212 0.18 -21.94 5.22
N PHE A 213 0.90 -21.07 4.53
CA PHE A 213 0.30 -20.14 3.59
C PHE A 213 1.03 -20.19 2.25
N ALA A 214 0.31 -19.84 1.19
CA ALA A 214 0.82 -19.74 -0.17
C ALA A 214 0.37 -18.42 -0.80
N PHE A 215 1.32 -17.77 -1.47
CA PHE A 215 1.15 -16.55 -2.24
C PHE A 215 1.66 -16.75 -3.66
N TYR A 216 0.90 -16.23 -4.62
CA TYR A 216 1.27 -16.23 -6.02
C TYR A 216 0.74 -14.97 -6.68
N MET A 217 1.54 -14.37 -7.54
CA MET A 217 1.19 -13.17 -8.29
C MET A 217 1.86 -13.22 -9.66
N LEU A 218 1.14 -12.82 -10.70
CA LEU A 218 1.58 -12.89 -12.09
C LEU A 218 1.01 -11.73 -12.92
N GLU A 219 1.87 -11.06 -13.66
CA GLU A 219 1.56 -10.16 -14.78
C GLU A 219 2.36 -10.64 -15.99
N GLY A 220 1.69 -10.94 -17.11
CA GLY A 220 2.34 -11.59 -18.25
C GLY A 220 3.01 -12.94 -17.92
N ASP A 221 3.89 -13.42 -18.78
CA ASP A 221 4.72 -14.61 -18.50
C ASP A 221 6.21 -14.24 -18.58
N PRO A 222 6.92 -14.12 -17.45
CA PRO A 222 8.35 -13.75 -17.46
C PRO A 222 9.27 -14.89 -17.93
N ASP A 223 8.76 -16.10 -18.20
CA ASP A 223 9.50 -17.18 -18.83
C ASP A 223 9.35 -17.20 -20.37
N SER A 224 8.44 -16.38 -20.92
CA SER A 224 8.17 -16.25 -22.34
C SER A 224 8.76 -14.95 -22.93
N PRO A 225 8.92 -14.84 -24.26
CA PRO A 225 9.35 -13.60 -24.90
C PRO A 225 8.43 -12.42 -24.57
N VAL A 226 9.00 -11.37 -23.99
CA VAL A 226 8.29 -10.13 -23.67
C VAL A 226 8.40 -9.17 -24.87
N GLY A 227 7.26 -8.64 -25.33
CA GLY A 227 7.19 -7.69 -26.46
C GLY A 227 7.83 -6.33 -26.15
N VAL A 228 8.18 -5.56 -27.19
CA VAL A 228 8.78 -4.23 -27.03
C VAL A 228 7.85 -3.30 -26.24
N GLY A 229 8.37 -2.65 -25.20
CA GLY A 229 7.61 -1.77 -24.31
C GLY A 229 6.73 -2.52 -23.30
N GLN A 230 6.86 -3.84 -23.20
CA GLN A 230 6.09 -4.66 -22.27
C GLN A 230 6.95 -5.11 -21.09
N GLN A 231 6.27 -5.47 -20.01
CA GLN A 231 6.85 -6.08 -18.82
C GLN A 231 6.07 -7.36 -18.47
N ALA A 232 6.74 -8.28 -17.80
CA ALA A 232 6.12 -9.42 -17.16
C ALA A 232 6.80 -9.65 -15.81
N PHE A 233 6.05 -10.06 -14.81
CA PHE A 233 6.62 -10.45 -13.54
C PHE A 233 5.85 -11.59 -12.88
N ARG A 234 6.53 -12.29 -11.99
CA ARG A 234 5.99 -13.33 -11.12
C ARG A 234 6.57 -13.20 -9.72
N GLN A 235 5.72 -13.28 -8.72
CA GLN A 235 6.13 -13.48 -7.32
C GLN A 235 5.49 -14.74 -6.76
N ARG A 236 6.25 -15.49 -5.96
CA ARG A 236 5.77 -16.67 -5.25
C ARG A 236 6.30 -16.68 -3.83
N ALA A 237 5.45 -17.01 -2.88
CA ALA A 237 5.89 -17.32 -1.53
C ALA A 237 5.14 -18.54 -1.01
N ARG A 238 5.84 -19.40 -0.28
CA ARG A 238 5.21 -20.50 0.47
C ARG A 238 5.92 -20.63 1.79
N LEU A 239 5.18 -20.60 2.89
CA LEU A 239 5.73 -20.81 4.23
C LEU A 239 5.05 -22.01 4.84
N VAL A 240 5.84 -22.85 5.48
CA VAL A 240 5.36 -23.89 6.36
C VAL A 240 6.07 -23.73 7.69
N GLY A 241 5.33 -23.44 8.74
CA GLY A 241 5.89 -23.20 10.07
C GLY A 241 5.11 -23.89 11.17
N THR A 242 5.71 -23.98 12.35
CA THR A 242 4.99 -24.34 13.57
C THR A 242 3.88 -23.32 13.85
N THR A 243 2.82 -23.73 14.53
CA THR A 243 1.72 -22.84 14.95
C THR A 243 2.16 -21.69 15.85
N THR A 244 3.34 -21.78 16.46
CA THR A 244 3.97 -20.72 17.25
C THR A 244 4.86 -19.77 16.44
N GLY A 245 5.04 -20.01 15.12
CA GLY A 245 5.99 -19.27 14.28
C GLY A 245 7.46 -19.47 14.64
N ALA A 246 7.77 -20.33 15.62
CA ALA A 246 9.12 -20.50 16.15
C ALA A 246 10.08 -21.20 15.16
N ALA A 247 9.59 -22.10 14.31
CA ALA A 247 10.42 -22.79 13.33
C ALA A 247 9.65 -23.14 12.05
N GLY A 248 10.37 -23.32 10.95
CA GLY A 248 9.76 -23.69 9.69
C GLY A 248 10.68 -23.64 8.49
N ARG A 249 10.07 -23.67 7.32
CA ARG A 249 10.71 -23.56 6.01
C ARG A 249 9.89 -22.65 5.11
N ALA A 250 10.57 -21.91 4.25
CA ALA A 250 9.91 -21.09 3.25
C ALA A 250 10.56 -21.22 1.88
N TYR A 251 9.78 -20.86 0.88
CA TYR A 251 10.21 -20.67 -0.49
C TYR A 251 9.78 -19.26 -0.90
N SER A 252 10.67 -18.53 -1.56
CA SER A 252 10.35 -17.24 -2.15
C SER A 252 10.96 -17.09 -3.53
N GLU A 253 10.21 -16.49 -4.44
CA GLU A 253 10.65 -16.12 -5.78
C GLU A 253 10.14 -14.72 -6.14
N SER A 254 11.01 -13.93 -6.75
CA SER A 254 10.66 -12.75 -7.54
C SER A 254 11.35 -12.87 -8.90
N LYS A 255 10.59 -12.76 -9.99
CA LYS A 255 11.12 -12.77 -11.35
C LYS A 255 10.45 -11.69 -12.16
N SER A 256 11.22 -10.86 -12.85
CA SER A 256 10.72 -9.86 -13.78
C SER A 256 11.47 -9.91 -15.11
N ALA A 257 10.76 -9.58 -16.17
CA ALA A 257 11.30 -9.46 -17.52
C ALA A 257 10.75 -8.17 -18.14
N TRP A 258 11.63 -7.33 -18.68
CA TRP A 258 11.26 -6.07 -19.32
C TRP A 258 11.98 -5.92 -20.64
N ASN A 259 11.27 -5.47 -21.67
CA ASN A 259 11.86 -5.23 -22.98
C ASN A 259 11.70 -3.75 -23.35
N ASN A 260 12.83 -3.04 -23.40
CA ASN A 260 12.90 -1.61 -23.68
C ASN A 260 13.10 -1.28 -25.17
N GLY A 261 12.97 -2.25 -26.07
CA GLY A 261 13.26 -2.11 -27.50
C GLY A 261 14.72 -2.36 -27.89
N GLY A 262 15.65 -2.33 -26.93
CA GLY A 262 17.06 -2.72 -27.12
C GLY A 262 17.37 -4.19 -26.79
N GLY A 263 16.38 -4.91 -26.26
CA GLY A 263 16.50 -6.30 -25.81
C GLY A 263 15.69 -6.55 -24.54
N THR A 264 15.61 -7.81 -24.11
CA THR A 264 14.92 -8.20 -22.86
C THR A 264 15.91 -8.29 -21.71
N THR A 265 15.65 -7.54 -20.64
CA THR A 265 16.34 -7.66 -19.36
C THR A 265 15.52 -8.54 -18.43
N VAL A 266 16.16 -9.52 -17.79
CA VAL A 266 15.52 -10.42 -16.82
C VAL A 266 16.20 -10.25 -15.47
N SER A 267 15.41 -9.99 -14.43
CA SER A 267 15.82 -10.03 -13.03
C SER A 267 15.16 -11.24 -12.35
N GLN A 268 15.93 -12.00 -11.58
CA GLN A 268 15.40 -13.17 -10.87
C GLN A 268 16.10 -13.38 -9.53
N ALA A 269 15.27 -13.59 -8.51
CA ALA A 269 15.62 -13.92 -7.15
C ALA A 269 14.82 -15.15 -6.72
N GLU A 270 15.48 -16.23 -6.31
CA GLU A 270 14.79 -17.43 -5.85
C GLU A 270 15.55 -18.05 -4.68
N TYR A 271 14.80 -18.35 -3.61
CA TYR A 271 15.37 -18.74 -2.32
C TYR A 271 14.60 -19.89 -1.67
N TYR A 272 15.38 -20.81 -1.09
CA TYR A 272 14.90 -21.71 -0.05
C TYR A 272 15.35 -21.18 1.31
N LEU A 273 14.43 -21.19 2.27
CA LEU A 273 14.69 -20.77 3.64
C LEU A 273 14.33 -21.87 4.63
N GLN A 274 15.10 -21.95 5.70
CA GLN A 274 14.79 -22.73 6.88
C GLN A 274 15.10 -21.89 8.10
N PHE A 275 14.22 -21.90 9.08
CA PHE A 275 14.35 -21.04 10.26
C PHE A 275 13.95 -21.76 11.53
N ASN A 276 14.51 -21.29 12.64
CA ASN A 276 14.10 -21.59 14.00
C ASN A 276 14.05 -20.28 14.80
N SER A 277 13.94 -20.36 16.13
CA SER A 277 13.81 -19.19 16.98
C SER A 277 15.01 -18.24 16.90
N ASN A 278 16.20 -18.77 16.57
CA ASN A 278 17.47 -18.06 16.68
C ASN A 278 18.13 -17.82 15.33
N TYR A 279 17.83 -18.62 14.30
CA TYR A 279 18.56 -18.59 13.04
C TYR A 279 17.64 -18.70 11.83
N VAL A 280 18.06 -18.06 10.74
CA VAL A 280 17.51 -18.25 9.40
C VAL A 280 18.64 -18.67 8.47
N ALA A 281 18.53 -19.86 7.91
CA ALA A 281 19.35 -20.32 6.81
C ALA A 281 18.65 -19.99 5.48
N ARG A 282 19.36 -19.34 4.56
CA ARG A 282 18.90 -19.00 3.21
C ARG A 282 19.85 -19.60 2.18
N LYS A 283 19.27 -20.22 1.15
CA LYS A 283 19.99 -20.71 -0.03
C LYS A 283 19.41 -20.07 -1.28
N LYS A 284 20.23 -19.33 -2.04
CA LYS A 284 19.85 -18.85 -3.38
C LYS A 284 19.85 -20.02 -4.36
N VAL A 285 18.81 -20.14 -5.16
CA VAL A 285 18.65 -21.23 -6.15
C VAL A 285 19.45 -20.93 -7.43
N SER A 286 19.49 -19.66 -7.84
CA SER A 286 20.28 -19.21 -8.99
C SER A 286 21.71 -18.79 -8.57
N GLY A 287 22.71 -19.15 -9.38
CA GLY A 287 24.12 -18.81 -9.16
C GLY A 287 24.86 -19.74 -8.20
N ALA A 288 25.97 -19.27 -7.62
CA ALA A 288 26.73 -20.02 -6.62
C ALA A 288 25.84 -20.27 -5.39
N SER A 289 25.28 -21.49 -5.30
CA SER A 289 24.33 -21.94 -4.29
C SER A 289 24.98 -22.07 -2.89
N ILE A 290 25.37 -20.95 -2.31
CA ILE A 290 25.96 -20.86 -0.97
C ILE A 290 24.82 -20.71 0.04
N ILE A 291 24.81 -21.56 1.07
CA ILE A 291 23.93 -21.41 2.21
C ILE A 291 24.51 -20.30 3.10
N LYS A 292 23.71 -19.26 3.35
CA LYS A 292 24.02 -18.21 4.33
C LYS A 292 23.13 -18.42 5.55
N VAL A 293 23.72 -18.35 6.73
CA VAL A 293 22.99 -18.46 8.01
C VAL A 293 23.07 -17.11 8.70
N PHE A 294 21.91 -16.59 9.08
CA PHE A 294 21.74 -15.32 9.77
C PHE A 294 21.23 -15.59 11.18
N ASP A 295 21.72 -14.82 12.14
CA ASP A 295 21.22 -14.82 13.52
C ASP A 295 20.04 -13.85 13.61
N ARG A 296 18.90 -14.34 14.09
CA ARG A 296 17.66 -13.59 14.32
C ARG A 296 17.75 -12.63 15.50
N ASN A 297 18.84 -12.63 16.23
CA ASN A 297 19.09 -11.74 17.37
C ASN A 297 20.20 -10.73 17.08
N SER A 298 20.77 -10.76 15.87
CA SER A 298 21.87 -9.88 15.46
C SER A 298 21.42 -9.01 14.29
N PHE A 299 21.12 -7.75 14.59
CA PHE A 299 20.64 -6.78 13.62
C PHE A 299 21.66 -5.65 13.45
N THR A 300 21.84 -5.19 12.21
CA THR A 300 22.47 -3.89 11.96
C THR A 300 21.34 -2.87 11.82
N THR A 301 21.13 -2.08 12.86
CA THR A 301 20.08 -1.06 12.88
C THR A 301 20.53 0.17 12.11
N GLN A 302 19.71 0.62 11.16
CA GLN A 302 19.84 1.93 10.51
C GLN A 302 18.56 2.71 10.79
N VAL A 303 18.69 3.90 11.37
CA VAL A 303 17.57 4.79 11.67
C VAL A 303 17.31 5.66 10.46
N TYR A 304 16.15 5.50 9.82
CA TYR A 304 15.81 6.21 8.58
C TYR A 304 14.90 7.43 8.81
N ARG A 305 14.28 7.57 9.99
CA ARG A 305 13.30 8.62 10.29
C ARG A 305 13.43 9.13 11.72
N TYR A 306 13.18 10.43 11.90
CA TYR A 306 13.07 11.08 13.21
C TYR A 306 11.68 11.75 13.30
N GLY A 307 11.04 11.66 14.47
CA GLY A 307 9.90 12.51 14.78
C GLY A 307 10.33 13.98 14.85
N VAL A 308 9.43 14.90 14.54
CA VAL A 308 9.62 16.32 14.82
C VAL A 308 9.02 16.58 16.20
N TYR A 309 9.76 17.24 17.08
CA TYR A 309 9.30 17.55 18.44
C TYR A 309 9.35 19.05 18.67
N ASP A 310 8.41 19.55 19.46
CA ASP A 310 8.44 20.92 19.92
C ASP A 310 9.65 21.10 20.85
N ALA A 311 10.51 22.08 20.55
CA ALA A 311 11.76 22.28 21.28
C ALA A 311 11.56 22.78 22.72
N SER A 312 10.36 23.27 23.05
CA SER A 312 10.03 23.87 24.35
C SER A 312 9.22 22.93 25.25
N THR A 313 8.29 22.16 24.68
CA THR A 313 7.46 21.21 25.43
C THR A 313 7.96 19.78 25.32
N GLY A 314 8.77 19.47 24.30
CA GLY A 314 9.26 18.13 24.02
C GLY A 314 8.20 17.20 23.42
N GLU A 315 6.99 17.71 23.18
CA GLU A 315 5.88 16.96 22.58
C GLU A 315 6.15 16.65 21.11
N ARG A 316 5.73 15.45 20.67
CA ARG A 316 5.78 15.08 19.25
C ARG A 316 4.82 15.97 18.46
N ILE A 317 5.32 16.63 17.43
CA ILE A 317 4.50 17.38 16.49
C ILE A 317 3.95 16.38 15.47
N GLU A 318 2.75 15.89 15.74
CA GLU A 318 1.96 15.10 14.79
C GLU A 318 1.56 16.00 13.61
N SER A 319 2.00 15.66 12.40
CA SER A 319 1.47 16.28 11.19
C SER A 319 0.08 15.70 10.91
N VAL A 320 -0.94 16.28 11.52
CA VAL A 320 -2.34 15.89 11.29
C VAL A 320 -2.71 16.21 9.83
N SER A 321 -2.69 15.21 8.97
CA SER A 321 -3.08 15.29 7.54
C SER A 321 -4.58 15.58 7.35
N GLY A 322 -5.35 15.44 8.43
CA GLY A 322 -6.74 15.83 8.55
C GLY A 322 -7.54 14.83 9.39
N PHE A 323 -8.85 15.02 9.44
CA PHE A 323 -9.79 14.09 10.07
C PHE A 323 -11.16 14.16 9.41
N GLY A 324 -11.90 13.05 9.47
CA GLY A 324 -13.29 13.00 9.02
C GLY A 324 -14.21 13.85 9.88
N VAL A 325 -15.14 14.56 9.25
CA VAL A 325 -16.15 15.39 9.91
C VAL A 325 -17.54 15.07 9.36
N GLU A 326 -18.57 15.22 10.19
CA GLU A 326 -19.97 15.06 9.82
C GLU A 326 -20.70 16.39 10.05
N ASN A 327 -21.45 16.87 9.07
CA ASN A 327 -22.25 18.08 9.24
C ASN A 327 -23.59 17.79 9.93
N THR A 328 -24.39 18.82 10.23
CA THR A 328 -25.68 18.66 10.92
C THR A 328 -26.71 17.85 10.12
N ASN A 329 -26.49 17.66 8.81
CA ASN A 329 -27.35 16.89 7.92
C ASN A 329 -26.88 15.42 7.78
N GLY A 330 -25.86 15.00 8.54
CA GLY A 330 -25.30 13.65 8.47
C GLY A 330 -24.44 13.40 7.24
N VAL A 331 -24.01 14.45 6.54
CA VAL A 331 -23.10 14.33 5.38
C VAL A 331 -21.67 14.31 5.87
N HIS A 332 -20.91 13.30 5.44
CA HIS A 332 -19.51 13.15 5.79
C HIS A 332 -18.61 13.98 4.86
N GLY A 333 -17.59 14.59 5.44
CA GLY A 333 -16.55 15.36 4.79
C GLY A 333 -15.19 15.15 5.45
N TRP A 334 -14.19 15.90 5.02
CA TRP A 334 -12.82 15.84 5.50
C TRP A 334 -12.30 17.23 5.86
N ALA A 335 -11.71 17.37 7.03
CA ALA A 335 -11.01 18.58 7.46
C ALA A 335 -9.50 18.33 7.39
N GLY A 336 -8.80 18.99 6.48
CA GLY A 336 -7.35 18.86 6.31
C GLY A 336 -6.62 20.21 6.29
N TYR A 337 -5.31 20.17 6.08
CA TYR A 337 -4.46 21.36 6.02
C TYR A 337 -4.94 22.40 4.99
N HIS A 338 -5.52 21.95 3.88
CA HIS A 338 -6.03 22.80 2.80
C HIS A 338 -7.49 23.25 2.99
N GLY A 339 -8.11 22.93 4.13
CA GLY A 339 -9.48 23.31 4.46
C GLY A 339 -10.44 22.13 4.52
N LEU A 340 -11.74 22.45 4.46
CA LEU A 340 -12.84 21.50 4.54
C LEU A 340 -13.23 21.03 3.13
N TRP A 341 -13.40 19.73 2.96
CA TRP A 341 -13.94 19.12 1.76
C TRP A 341 -15.21 18.34 2.10
N PHE A 342 -16.25 18.48 1.28
CA PHE A 342 -17.47 17.69 1.33
C PHE A 342 -17.84 17.25 -0.09
N PRO A 343 -18.60 16.16 -0.26
CA PRO A 343 -19.15 15.75 -1.56
C PRO A 343 -19.97 16.87 -2.22
N ASP A 344 -20.16 16.78 -3.54
CA ASP A 344 -20.84 17.82 -4.33
C ASP A 344 -22.20 18.22 -3.73
N HIS A 345 -22.48 19.52 -3.75
CA HIS A 345 -23.70 20.20 -3.26
C HIS A 345 -23.81 20.49 -1.76
N VAL A 346 -22.74 20.30 -0.96
CA VAL A 346 -22.74 20.78 0.43
C VAL A 346 -22.24 22.23 0.49
N THR A 347 -23.12 23.16 0.88
CA THR A 347 -22.74 24.53 1.24
C THR A 347 -22.64 24.63 2.75
N LEU A 348 -21.44 24.84 3.28
CA LEU A 348 -21.23 25.07 4.71
C LEU A 348 -21.54 26.51 5.07
N THR A 349 -22.19 26.71 6.21
CA THR A 349 -22.41 28.05 6.76
C THR A 349 -21.30 28.41 7.76
N ASN A 350 -20.83 29.66 7.75
CA ASN A 350 -19.92 30.12 8.79
C ASN A 350 -20.60 30.02 10.16
N GLY A 351 -19.98 29.31 11.11
CA GLY A 351 -20.55 29.01 12.42
C GLY A 351 -21.29 27.66 12.52
N GLU A 352 -21.38 26.89 11.44
CA GLU A 352 -22.00 25.56 11.45
C GLU A 352 -21.23 24.59 12.36
N THR A 353 -21.95 23.70 13.04
CA THR A 353 -21.32 22.67 13.87
C THR A 353 -20.96 21.46 13.03
N LEU A 354 -19.70 21.03 13.12
CA LEU A 354 -19.17 19.82 12.51
C LEU A 354 -18.77 18.84 13.61
N THR A 355 -19.14 17.58 13.47
CA THR A 355 -18.87 16.53 14.45
C THR A 355 -17.76 15.61 13.95
N ARG A 356 -16.69 15.47 14.72
CA ARG A 356 -15.71 14.39 14.53
C ARG A 356 -16.17 13.22 15.38
N ARG A 357 -16.67 12.19 14.71
CA ARG A 357 -17.12 10.96 15.36
C ARG A 357 -15.93 10.24 15.97
N SER A 358 -16.09 9.81 17.21
CA SER A 358 -15.14 8.93 17.86
C SER A 358 -15.62 7.49 17.71
N TYR A 359 -14.75 6.63 17.20
CA TYR A 359 -15.08 5.22 16.91
C TYR A 359 -14.63 4.27 18.04
N ASP A 360 -14.04 4.83 19.11
CA ASP A 360 -13.77 4.11 20.34
C ASP A 360 -14.97 4.23 21.30
N SER A 361 -15.42 3.10 21.84
CA SER A 361 -16.59 3.01 22.73
C SER A 361 -16.49 3.81 24.04
N ASN A 362 -15.30 4.33 24.36
CA ASN A 362 -15.02 5.09 25.58
C ASN A 362 -14.68 6.56 25.33
N THR A 363 -14.69 7.02 24.07
CA THR A 363 -14.26 8.37 23.72
C THR A 363 -15.46 9.13 23.15
N PRO A 364 -15.83 10.30 23.70
CA PRO A 364 -16.97 11.07 23.19
C PRO A 364 -16.67 11.70 21.82
N ASP A 365 -17.72 11.91 21.02
CA ASP A 365 -17.62 12.69 19.78
C ASP A 365 -17.13 14.12 20.09
N GLU A 366 -16.21 14.61 19.25
CA GLU A 366 -15.72 15.99 19.34
C GLU A 366 -16.53 16.89 18.41
N THR A 367 -16.81 18.13 18.82
CA THR A 367 -17.54 19.10 17.99
C THR A 367 -16.67 20.30 17.67
N TYR A 368 -16.80 20.78 16.44
CA TYR A 368 -16.03 21.87 15.86
C TYR A 368 -16.99 22.91 15.27
N THR A 369 -16.57 24.18 15.26
CA THR A 369 -17.31 25.26 14.59
C THR A 369 -16.62 25.58 13.26
N ALA A 370 -17.36 25.44 12.16
CA ALA A 370 -16.86 25.75 10.83
C ALA A 370 -16.59 27.25 10.69
N VAL A 371 -15.36 27.61 10.35
CA VAL A 371 -14.99 28.98 9.99
C VAL A 371 -14.91 29.05 8.47
N VAL A 372 -15.96 29.59 7.85
CA VAL A 372 -16.01 29.77 6.40
C VAL A 372 -15.58 31.20 6.08
N VAL A 373 -14.36 31.34 5.57
CA VAL A 373 -13.78 32.61 5.13
C VAL A 373 -13.51 32.55 3.62
N PRO A 374 -13.49 33.70 2.92
CA PRO A 374 -13.00 33.75 1.55
C PRO A 374 -11.60 33.14 1.47
N GLY A 375 -11.43 32.08 0.66
CA GLY A 375 -10.20 31.29 0.63
C GLY A 375 -8.96 32.08 0.21
N ARG A 376 -7.78 31.55 0.55
CA ARG A 376 -6.50 32.05 0.00
C ARG A 376 -6.32 31.52 -1.42
N LEU A 377 -6.09 32.42 -2.36
CA LEU A 377 -5.67 32.10 -3.72
C LEU A 377 -4.14 32.06 -3.79
N GLU A 378 -3.56 30.96 -4.29
CA GLU A 378 -2.15 30.93 -4.68
C GLU A 378 -2.02 31.49 -6.11
N LYS A 379 -1.30 32.61 -6.25
CA LYS A 379 -0.96 33.15 -7.57
C LYS A 379 0.36 32.55 -8.03
N ARG A 380 0.30 31.48 -8.83
CA ARG A 380 1.46 31.00 -9.59
C ARG A 380 1.75 31.96 -10.73
N THR A 381 2.78 32.77 -10.58
CA THR A 381 3.21 33.72 -11.60
C THR A 381 4.36 33.09 -12.39
N ARG A 382 4.12 32.81 -13.68
CA ARG A 382 5.21 32.44 -14.60
C ARG A 382 6.12 33.65 -14.75
N VAL A 383 7.38 33.51 -14.35
CA VAL A 383 8.41 34.54 -14.56
C VAL A 383 9.22 34.14 -15.77
N SER A 384 9.35 35.04 -16.74
CA SER A 384 10.33 34.90 -17.83
C SER A 384 11.68 35.39 -17.35
N SER A 385 12.72 34.57 -17.52
CA SER A 385 14.12 34.96 -17.29
C SER A 385 14.89 34.88 -18.61
N THR A 386 16.10 35.44 -18.64
CA THR A 386 17.02 35.30 -19.77
C THR A 386 18.07 34.25 -19.44
N LEU A 387 18.69 33.64 -20.47
CA LEU A 387 19.83 32.72 -20.25
C LEU A 387 21.01 33.41 -19.56
N GLY A 388 21.18 34.73 -19.75
CA GLY A 388 22.20 35.52 -19.05
C GLY A 388 22.03 35.55 -17.53
N ASN A 389 20.79 35.43 -17.03
CA ASN A 389 20.54 35.34 -15.58
C ASN A 389 20.88 33.95 -14.99
N LEU A 390 21.17 32.96 -15.84
CA LEU A 390 21.56 31.60 -15.48
C LEU A 390 23.05 31.35 -15.78
N ALA A 391 23.83 32.41 -16.04
CA ALA A 391 25.26 32.30 -16.28
C ALA A 391 25.97 31.71 -15.05
N GLY A 392 26.71 30.63 -15.24
CA GLY A 392 27.42 29.91 -14.18
C GLY A 392 26.59 28.87 -13.41
N GLU A 393 25.30 28.73 -13.72
CA GLU A 393 24.46 27.66 -13.17
C GLU A 393 24.56 26.40 -14.04
N ASP A 394 24.64 25.23 -13.41
CA ASP A 394 24.60 23.93 -14.08
C ASP A 394 23.17 23.54 -14.42
N LEU A 395 22.83 23.56 -15.71
CA LEU A 395 21.53 23.07 -16.18
C LEU A 395 21.69 21.65 -16.72
N GLU A 396 20.80 20.76 -16.33
CA GLU A 396 20.76 19.39 -16.81
C GLU A 396 19.76 19.29 -17.97
N VAL A 397 20.19 18.61 -19.05
CA VAL A 397 19.37 18.35 -20.23
C VAL A 397 19.68 16.97 -20.77
N PHE A 398 18.67 16.31 -21.35
CA PHE A 398 18.87 15.07 -22.07
C PHE A 398 19.42 15.36 -23.47
N ASP A 399 20.57 14.78 -23.81
CA ASP A 399 21.16 14.84 -25.14
C ASP A 399 20.65 13.64 -25.96
N PRO A 400 19.72 13.83 -26.91
CA PRO A 400 19.15 12.74 -27.68
C PRO A 400 20.15 12.11 -28.65
N ASN A 401 21.20 12.85 -29.06
CA ASN A 401 22.22 12.34 -29.97
C ASN A 401 23.23 11.45 -29.23
N ALA A 402 23.54 11.79 -27.98
CA ALA A 402 24.42 10.98 -27.13
C ALA A 402 23.67 9.90 -26.32
N GLY A 403 22.34 9.96 -26.24
CA GLY A 403 21.52 9.01 -25.49
C GLY A 403 21.76 9.07 -23.97
N THR A 404 22.18 10.23 -23.44
CA THR A 404 22.53 10.40 -22.02
C THR A 404 22.24 11.83 -21.56
N GLU A 405 22.22 12.04 -20.25
CA GLU A 405 22.10 13.38 -19.68
C GLU A 405 23.45 14.12 -19.74
N ILE A 406 23.38 15.42 -20.00
CA ILE A 406 24.52 16.33 -20.03
C ILE A 406 24.26 17.52 -19.10
N ARG A 407 25.34 18.10 -18.58
CA ARG A 407 25.29 19.43 -17.96
C ARG A 407 25.71 20.48 -18.95
N VAL A 408 24.94 21.57 -18.96
CA VAL A 408 25.15 22.71 -19.82
C VAL A 408 25.19 23.98 -18.99
N GLN A 409 26.03 24.92 -19.41
CA GLN A 409 26.14 26.23 -18.82
C GLN A 409 25.96 27.28 -19.90
N TRP A 410 25.45 28.45 -19.52
CA TRP A 410 25.50 29.63 -20.38
C TRP A 410 26.86 30.32 -20.20
N ASP A 411 27.66 30.38 -21.28
CA ASP A 411 29.01 31.00 -21.27
C ASP A 411 28.99 32.52 -21.52
N GLY A 412 27.80 33.11 -21.63
CA GLY A 412 27.59 34.51 -22.02
C GLY A 412 27.14 34.67 -23.47
N THR A 413 27.40 33.69 -24.33
CA THR A 413 27.09 33.71 -25.77
C THR A 413 26.36 32.47 -26.26
N ASN A 414 26.71 31.28 -25.74
CA ASN A 414 26.18 29.99 -26.14
C ASN A 414 25.84 29.14 -24.91
N LEU A 415 24.97 28.14 -25.13
CA LEU A 415 24.87 27.00 -24.24
C LEU A 415 26.02 26.05 -24.54
N VAL A 416 26.85 25.77 -23.54
CA VAL A 416 28.00 24.89 -23.66
C VAL A 416 27.83 23.66 -22.79
N LYS A 417 28.06 22.49 -23.37
CA LYS A 417 28.15 21.22 -22.64
C LYS A 417 29.45 21.20 -21.83
N VAL A 418 29.32 20.98 -20.52
CA VAL A 418 30.46 20.97 -19.57
C VAL A 418 30.66 19.62 -18.88
N ALA A 419 29.66 18.73 -18.88
CA ALA A 419 29.81 17.37 -18.37
C ALA A 419 28.84 16.39 -19.02
N THR A 420 29.17 15.10 -18.99
CA THR A 420 28.31 13.99 -19.42
C THR A 420 28.03 13.08 -18.24
N ARG A 421 26.80 12.59 -18.12
CA ARG A 421 26.42 11.64 -17.08
C ARG A 421 26.93 10.23 -17.40
N SER A 422 27.56 9.60 -16.42
CA SER A 422 27.94 8.19 -16.44
C SER A 422 27.45 7.53 -15.15
N GLY A 423 26.32 6.81 -15.24
CA GLY A 423 25.62 6.31 -14.06
C GLY A 423 25.14 7.44 -13.14
N ASN A 424 25.61 7.43 -11.88
CA ASN A 424 25.31 8.47 -10.88
C ASN A 424 26.41 9.53 -10.75
N SER A 425 27.36 9.57 -11.68
CA SER A 425 28.49 10.50 -11.65
C SER A 425 28.53 11.38 -12.90
N TRP A 426 29.08 12.58 -12.72
CA TRP A 426 29.31 13.54 -13.79
C TRP A 426 30.77 13.51 -14.19
N THR A 427 31.03 13.26 -15.47
CA THR A 427 32.38 13.33 -16.03
C THR A 427 32.55 14.68 -16.72
N PRO A 428 33.46 15.55 -16.25
CA PRO A 428 33.71 16.83 -16.88
C PRO A 428 34.19 16.69 -18.33
N ASN A 429 33.72 17.57 -19.19
CA ASN A 429 34.14 17.72 -20.57
C ASN A 429 34.81 19.07 -20.78
N ALA A 430 35.65 19.19 -21.81
CA ALA A 430 35.98 20.51 -22.34
C ALA A 430 34.67 21.19 -22.82
N PRO A 431 34.44 22.49 -22.53
CA PRO A 431 33.24 23.18 -22.98
C PRO A 431 33.08 23.14 -24.50
N VAL A 432 31.93 22.67 -24.98
CA VAL A 432 31.56 22.63 -26.40
C VAL A 432 30.18 23.21 -26.58
N SER A 433 30.01 24.15 -27.53
CA SER A 433 28.70 24.72 -27.84
C SER A 433 27.75 23.65 -28.39
N ILE A 434 26.55 23.61 -27.83
CA ILE A 434 25.43 22.77 -28.28
C ILE A 434 24.35 23.58 -28.99
N THR A 435 24.58 24.87 -29.22
CA THR A 435 23.61 25.75 -29.87
C THR A 435 23.25 25.27 -31.28
N GLY A 436 24.18 24.58 -31.96
CA GLY A 436 23.93 23.97 -33.27
C GLY A 436 23.10 22.69 -33.25
N ASP A 437 22.84 22.12 -32.08
CA ASP A 437 22.08 20.86 -31.94
C ASP A 437 20.56 21.10 -31.94
N TYR A 438 20.13 22.37 -31.88
CA TYR A 438 18.72 22.77 -31.83
C TYR A 438 18.35 23.63 -33.03
N SER A 439 17.14 23.41 -33.54
CA SER A 439 16.54 24.22 -34.60
C SER A 439 15.65 25.32 -34.01
N GLN A 440 15.44 26.38 -34.80
CA GLN A 440 14.54 27.45 -34.41
C GLN A 440 13.10 26.91 -34.22
N GLY A 441 12.57 27.06 -33.00
CA GLY A 441 11.24 26.57 -32.63
C GLY A 441 11.23 25.31 -31.77
N ASP A 442 12.40 24.70 -31.54
CA ASP A 442 12.52 23.55 -30.65
C ASP A 442 12.25 23.93 -29.19
N TRP A 443 11.48 23.09 -28.52
CA TRP A 443 11.23 23.18 -27.09
C TRP A 443 12.26 22.32 -26.36
N VAL A 444 13.14 22.97 -25.61
CA VAL A 444 14.19 22.30 -24.84
C VAL A 444 13.87 22.43 -23.36
N ASN A 445 13.78 21.30 -22.67
CA ASN A 445 13.50 21.23 -21.25
C ASN A 445 14.82 21.13 -20.48
N PHE A 446 15.12 22.17 -19.72
CA PHE A 446 16.24 22.19 -18.77
C PHE A 446 15.70 21.99 -17.36
N TYR A 447 16.43 21.24 -16.55
CA TYR A 447 16.13 21.08 -15.13
C TYR A 447 17.39 21.33 -14.31
N HIS A 448 17.18 21.75 -13.06
CA HIS A 448 18.23 22.01 -12.10
C HIS A 448 17.87 21.25 -10.84
N ARG A 449 18.72 20.31 -10.40
CA ARG A 449 18.40 19.39 -9.29
C ARG A 449 18.81 19.87 -7.90
N ASP A 450 19.49 21.02 -7.79
CA ASP A 450 19.94 21.52 -6.47
C ASP A 450 18.91 22.43 -5.77
N ARG A 451 17.62 22.05 -5.75
CA ARG A 451 16.62 22.60 -4.82
C ARG A 451 15.67 21.55 -4.28
#